data_AF-A0A0V1DVA7-F1
#
_entry.id   AF-A0A0V1DVA7-F1
#
_cell.length_a   1.000
_cell.length_b   1.000
_cell.length_c   1.000
_cell.angle_alpha   90.00
_cell.angle_beta   90.00
_cell.angle_gamma   90.00
#
_symmetry.space_group_name_H-M   'P 1'
#
loop_
_entity.id
_entity.type
_entity.pdbx_description
1 polymer ?
#
loop_
_entity_poly.entity_id
_entity_poly.type
_entity_poly.pdbx_seq_one_letter_code
_entity_poly.pdbx_strand_id
1 'polypeptide(L)'
;MNRMLLDMLVKASIDYPEDWDVYLDRVLLAYRTNVHCTTGATPSRVVFVRELRLSVDLMYGVPTDAQVRSAGEYVQHLRRDLERVYEVVRKKAGREQRCQKAWKDRKW
;
A
#
# COMPACT_ATOMS: atom_id res chain seq x y z
N MET A 1 -10.35 3.91 -1.03
CA MET A 1 -9.36 3.76 0.05
C MET A 1 -9.99 3.16 1.30
N ASN A 2 -10.94 3.84 1.96
CA ASN A 2 -11.51 3.38 3.24
C ASN A 2 -12.19 2.00 3.19
N ARG A 3 -12.74 1.59 2.04
CA ARG A 3 -13.45 0.31 1.93
C ARG A 3 -12.57 -0.92 2.17
N MET A 4 -11.30 -0.91 1.75
CA MET A 4 -10.40 -2.07 1.95
C MET A 4 -9.98 -2.19 3.41
N LEU A 5 -9.71 -1.06 4.07
CA LEU A 5 -9.41 -1.02 5.49
C LEU A 5 -10.60 -1.52 6.33
N LEU A 6 -11.81 -1.05 6.01
CA LEU A 6 -13.03 -1.50 6.67
C LEU A 6 -13.29 -3.00 6.44
N ASP A 7 -13.08 -3.49 5.21
CA ASP A 7 -13.24 -4.92 4.90
C ASP A 7 -12.22 -5.79 5.64
N MET A 8 -10.95 -5.35 5.76
CA MET A 8 -9.94 -6.03 6.58
C MET A 8 -10.31 -6.03 8.06
N LEU A 9 -10.80 -4.91 8.58
CA LEU A 9 -11.22 -4.79 9.98
C LEU A 9 -12.38 -5.75 10.28
N VAL A 10 -13.43 -5.71 9.47
CA VAL A 10 -14.61 -6.59 9.62
C VAL A 10 -14.21 -8.06 9.56
N LYS A 11 -13.26 -8.43 8.70
CA LYS A 11 -12.76 -9.81 8.60
C LYS A 11 -11.92 -10.21 9.81
N ALA A 12 -11.09 -9.31 10.32
CA ALA A 12 -10.22 -9.59 11.45
C ALA A 12 -10.99 -9.70 12.78
N SER A 13 -12.09 -8.94 12.92
CA SER A 13 -12.92 -8.90 14.12
C SER A 13 -14.22 -9.70 13.99
N ILE A 14 -14.29 -10.70 13.10
CA ILE A 14 -15.54 -11.41 12.82
C ILE A 14 -16.06 -12.19 14.03
N ASP A 15 -15.14 -12.77 14.81
CA ASP A 15 -15.46 -13.56 16.00
C ASP A 15 -15.72 -12.68 17.24
N TYR A 16 -15.09 -11.50 17.30
CA TYR A 16 -15.20 -10.54 18.40
C TYR A 16 -15.29 -9.10 17.87
N PRO A 17 -16.47 -8.65 17.39
CA PRO A 17 -16.64 -7.34 16.78
C PRO A 17 -16.46 -6.17 17.76
N GLU A 18 -16.73 -6.37 19.04
CA GLU A 18 -16.53 -5.36 20.08
C GLU A 18 -15.05 -5.04 20.32
N ASP A 19 -14.15 -6.00 20.09
CA ASP A 19 -12.70 -5.88 20.30
C ASP A 19 -11.95 -5.43 19.03
N TRP A 20 -12.64 -4.73 18.13
CA TRP A 20 -12.08 -4.31 16.82
C TRP A 20 -10.78 -3.49 16.95
N ASP A 21 -10.62 -2.75 18.04
CA ASP A 21 -9.47 -1.91 18.34
C ASP A 21 -8.21 -2.74 18.65
N VAL A 22 -8.36 -3.91 19.25
CA VAL A 22 -7.26 -4.88 19.48
C VAL A 22 -6.68 -5.39 18.16
N TYR A 23 -7.51 -5.51 17.12
CA TYR A 23 -7.07 -5.94 15.79
C TYR A 23 -6.50 -4.80 14.93
N LEU A 24 -6.64 -3.55 15.37
CA LEU A 24 -6.33 -2.36 14.57
C LEU A 24 -4.88 -2.34 14.09
N ASP A 25 -3.92 -2.63 14.97
CA ASP A 25 -2.50 -2.63 14.62
C ASP A 25 -2.16 -3.65 13.54
N ARG A 26 -2.76 -4.84 13.61
CA ARG A 26 -2.58 -5.91 12.62
C ARG A 26 -3.21 -5.52 11.28
N VAL A 27 -4.41 -4.96 11.32
CA VAL A 27 -5.13 -4.50 10.13
C VAL A 27 -4.39 -3.35 9.46
N LEU A 28 -3.85 -2.39 10.22
CA LEU A 28 -3.06 -1.29 9.70
C LEU A 28 -1.75 -1.79 9.09
N LEU A 29 -1.09 -2.77 9.70
CA LEU A 29 0.10 -3.40 9.13
C LEU A 29 -0.23 -4.07 7.79
N ALA A 30 -1.26 -4.93 7.77
CA ALA A 30 -1.71 -5.61 6.56
C ALA A 30 -2.14 -4.63 5.47
N TYR A 31 -2.80 -3.53 5.84
CA TYR A 31 -3.18 -2.47 4.90
C TYR A 31 -1.93 -1.79 4.33
N ARG A 32 -0.93 -1.46 5.15
CA ARG A 32 0.29 -0.77 4.72
C ARG A 32 1.15 -1.61 3.79
N THR A 33 1.19 -2.92 3.97
CA THR A 33 2.06 -3.83 3.19
C THR A 33 1.36 -4.58 2.06
N ASN A 34 0.03 -4.56 1.98
CA ASN A 34 -0.69 -5.14 0.85
C ASN A 34 -0.82 -4.18 -0.32
N VAL A 35 -0.71 -4.74 -1.53
CA VAL A 35 -0.97 -4.00 -2.77
C VAL A 35 -2.44 -3.58 -2.80
N HIS A 36 -2.69 -2.28 -2.78
CA HIS A 36 -4.05 -1.76 -2.78
C HIS A 36 -4.62 -1.74 -4.21
N CYS A 37 -5.88 -2.15 -4.39
CA CYS A 37 -6.46 -2.37 -5.72
C CYS A 37 -6.47 -1.09 -6.60
N THR A 38 -6.80 0.07 -6.01
CA THR A 38 -6.89 1.36 -6.74
C THR A 38 -5.54 1.93 -7.15
N THR A 39 -4.52 1.78 -6.31
CA THR A 39 -3.18 2.36 -6.53
C THR A 39 -2.25 1.37 -7.22
N GLY A 40 -2.46 0.08 -7.03
CA GLY A 40 -1.61 -0.99 -7.56
C GLY A 40 -0.23 -1.04 -6.91
N ALA A 41 -0.06 -0.37 -5.79
CA ALA A 41 1.14 -0.36 -4.97
C ALA A 41 0.74 -0.45 -3.49
N THR A 42 1.68 -0.86 -2.65
CA THR A 42 1.48 -0.86 -1.19
C THR A 42 1.40 0.58 -0.69
N PRO A 43 0.55 0.91 0.29
CA PRO A 43 0.52 2.24 0.88
C PRO A 43 1.88 2.69 1.44
N SER A 44 2.68 1.80 2.01
CA SER A 44 4.05 2.12 2.45
C SER A 44 4.92 2.59 1.30
N ARG A 45 4.90 1.89 0.16
CA ARG A 45 5.68 2.28 -1.03
C ARG A 45 5.20 3.60 -1.63
N VAL A 46 3.91 3.90 -1.57
CA VAL A 46 3.38 5.17 -2.09
C VAL A 46 3.81 6.35 -1.24
N VAL A 47 3.81 6.22 0.09
CA VAL A 47 4.13 7.33 1.00
C VAL A 47 5.64 7.48 1.20
N PHE A 48 6.35 6.38 1.40
CA PHE A 48 7.77 6.39 1.79
C PHE A 48 8.71 6.01 0.64
N VAL A 49 8.19 5.66 -0.54
CA VAL A 49 8.96 5.16 -1.69
C VAL A 49 9.74 3.88 -1.35
N ARG A 50 9.43 3.24 -0.24
CA ARG A 50 10.10 2.04 0.26
C ARG A 50 9.06 1.12 0.85
N GLU A 51 9.30 -0.17 0.71
CA GLU A 51 8.50 -1.15 1.43
C GLU A 51 8.86 -1.13 2.91
N LEU A 52 7.85 -1.38 3.74
CA LEU A 52 8.06 -1.53 5.18
C LEU A 52 8.83 -2.83 5.43
N ARG A 53 9.85 -2.78 6.29
CA ARG A 53 10.58 -3.99 6.71
C ARG A 53 9.79 -4.69 7.81
N LEU A 54 9.43 -5.94 7.58
CA LEU A 54 8.67 -6.80 8.47
C LEU A 54 9.59 -7.73 9.28
N SER A 55 9.11 -8.29 10.39
CA SER A 55 9.89 -9.26 11.18
C SER A 55 10.30 -10.49 10.37
N VAL A 56 9.46 -10.90 9.41
CA VAL A 56 9.76 -12.00 8.47
C VAL A 56 10.97 -11.66 7.59
N ASP A 57 11.15 -10.38 7.24
CA ASP A 57 12.28 -9.91 6.44
C ASP A 57 13.62 -9.98 7.21
N LEU A 58 13.58 -10.01 8.54
CA LEU A 58 14.76 -10.25 9.36
C LEU A 58 15.16 -11.72 9.34
N MET A 59 14.18 -12.63 9.37
CA MET A 59 14.42 -14.07 9.39
C MET A 59 14.92 -14.59 8.03
N TYR A 60 14.33 -14.11 6.94
CA TYR A 60 14.66 -14.56 5.58
C TYR A 60 15.59 -13.62 4.81
N GLY A 61 15.86 -12.43 5.37
CA GLY A 61 16.61 -11.38 4.70
C GLY A 61 15.77 -10.62 3.65
N VAL A 62 16.14 -9.38 3.40
CA VAL A 62 15.59 -8.59 2.27
C VAL A 62 16.63 -8.61 1.14
N PRO A 63 16.23 -8.85 -0.12
CA PRO A 63 17.08 -8.59 -1.27
C PRO A 63 17.57 -7.15 -1.20
N THR A 64 18.83 -7.00 -0.79
CA THR A 64 19.41 -5.69 -0.58
C THR A 64 20.01 -5.26 -1.89
N ASP A 65 19.37 -4.32 -2.59
CA ASP A 65 19.92 -3.63 -3.76
C ASP A 65 21.03 -2.63 -3.37
N ALA A 66 21.69 -2.84 -2.22
CA ALA A 66 22.80 -2.01 -1.77
C ALA A 66 24.05 -2.37 -2.58
N GLN A 67 24.05 -1.98 -3.85
CA GLN A 67 25.28 -1.45 -4.39
C GLN A 67 25.67 -0.25 -3.54
N VAL A 68 26.95 -0.16 -3.15
CA VAL A 68 27.51 1.00 -2.47
C VAL A 68 27.34 2.20 -3.42
N ARG A 69 26.25 2.93 -3.26
CA ARG A 69 25.92 4.13 -4.03
C ARG A 69 26.40 5.33 -3.24
N SER A 70 27.01 6.29 -3.93
CA SER A 70 27.24 7.60 -3.35
C SER A 70 25.90 8.22 -2.92
N ALA A 71 25.92 9.14 -1.96
CA ALA A 71 24.70 9.80 -1.50
C ALA A 71 23.92 10.46 -2.65
N GLY A 72 24.64 11.02 -3.64
CA GLY A 72 24.04 11.62 -4.83
C GLY A 72 23.30 10.60 -5.72
N GLU A 73 23.91 9.45 -5.98
CA GLU A 73 23.28 8.37 -6.77
C GLU A 73 22.05 7.79 -6.06
N TYR A 74 22.10 7.66 -4.73
CA TYR A 74 20.96 7.23 -3.92
C TYR A 74 19.77 8.19 -4.07
N VAL A 75 19.99 9.50 -3.94
CA VAL A 75 18.94 10.51 -4.07
C VAL A 75 18.35 10.53 -5.49
N GLN A 76 19.20 10.43 -6.53
CA GLN A 76 18.72 10.38 -7.92
C GLN A 76 17.87 9.13 -8.18
N HIS A 77 18.29 7.97 -7.68
CA HIS A 77 17.53 6.73 -7.80
C HIS A 77 16.18 6.84 -7.08
N LEU A 78 16.18 7.34 -5.84
CA LEU A 78 14.97 7.52 -5.05
C LEU A 78 13.95 8.43 -5.75
N ARG A 79 14.43 9.51 -6.36
CA ARG A 79 13.57 10.43 -7.13
C ARG A 79 12.95 9.76 -8.34
N ARG A 80 13.73 9.02 -9.13
CA ARG A 80 13.21 8.27 -10.30
C ARG A 80 12.18 7.22 -9.88
N ASP A 81 12.44 6.52 -8.79
CA ASP A 81 11.51 5.54 -8.22
C ASP A 81 10.20 6.18 -7.78
N LEU A 82 10.28 7.33 -7.09
CA LEU A 82 9.10 8.10 -6.67
C LEU A 82 8.28 8.54 -7.89
N GLU A 83 8.91 9.16 -8.88
CA GLU A 83 8.24 9.57 -10.12
C GLU A 83 7.52 8.39 -10.80
N ARG A 84 8.18 7.23 -10.88
CA ARG A 84 7.61 6.01 -11.46
C ARG A 84 6.40 5.49 -10.66
N VAL A 85 6.50 5.41 -9.34
CA VAL A 85 5.40 4.97 -8.48
C VAL A 85 4.20 5.90 -8.63
N TYR A 86 4.41 7.21 -8.57
CA TYR A 86 3.32 8.18 -8.72
C TYR A 86 2.66 8.14 -10.11
N GLU A 87 3.42 7.89 -11.17
CA GLU A 87 2.86 7.70 -12.52
C GLU A 87 1.95 6.48 -12.60
N VAL A 88 2.41 5.33 -12.08
CA VAL A 88 1.61 4.09 -12.04
C VAL A 88 0.34 4.28 -11.22
N VAL A 89 0.48 4.87 -10.03
CA VAL A 89 -0.64 5.14 -9.12
C VAL A 89 -1.66 6.08 -9.76
N ARG A 90 -1.23 7.19 -10.38
CA ARG A 90 -2.15 8.14 -11.05
C ARG A 90 -2.90 7.47 -12.19
N LYS A 91 -2.23 6.69 -13.02
CA LYS A 91 -2.86 5.97 -14.14
C LYS A 91 -3.92 4.98 -13.63
N LYS A 92 -3.60 4.20 -12.59
CA LYS A 92 -4.51 3.18 -12.06
C LYS A 92 -5.67 3.80 -11.27
N ALA A 93 -5.38 4.75 -10.39
CA ALA A 93 -6.39 5.46 -9.61
C ALA A 93 -7.38 6.21 -10.52
N GLY A 94 -6.90 6.86 -11.58
CA GLY A 94 -7.77 7.53 -12.56
C GLY A 94 -8.67 6.56 -13.33
N ARG A 95 -8.19 5.36 -13.68
CA ARG A 95 -9.03 4.31 -14.28
C ARG A 95 -10.10 3.85 -13.29
N GLU A 96 -9.71 3.53 -12.07
CA GLU A 96 -10.62 3.03 -11.04
C GLU A 96 -11.68 4.08 -10.66
N GLN A 97 -11.31 5.35 -10.59
CA GLN A 97 -12.24 6.45 -10.34
C GLN A 97 -13.31 6.57 -11.45
N ARG A 98 -12.92 6.42 -12.72
CA ARG A 98 -13.87 6.39 -13.84
C ARG A 98 -14.80 5.19 -13.76
N CYS A 99 -14.27 4.00 -13.45
CA CYS A 99 -15.07 2.79 -13.26
C CYS A 99 -16.06 2.96 -12.10
N GLN A 100 -15.61 3.49 -10.96
CA GLN A 100 -16.47 3.75 -9.80
C GLN A 100 -17.56 4.78 -10.10
N LYS A 101 -17.24 5.84 -10.84
CA LYS A 101 -18.22 6.84 -11.27
C LYS A 101 -19.27 6.19 -12.18
N ALA A 102 -18.85 5.49 -13.24
CA ALA A 102 -19.76 4.81 -14.15
C ALA A 102 -20.64 3.75 -13.46
N TRP A 103 -20.11 3.05 -12.45
CA TRP A 103 -20.87 2.07 -11.68
C TRP A 103 -21.92 2.72 -10.77
N LYS A 104 -21.58 3.87 -10.16
CA LYS A 104 -22.54 4.68 -9.39
C LYS A 104 -23.62 5.26 -10.28
N ASP A 105 -23.26 5.79 -11.45
CA ASP A 105 -24.18 6.42 -12.41
C ASP A 105 -25.19 5.40 -13.00
N ARG A 106 -24.87 4.10 -13.04
CA ARG A 106 -25.79 3.02 -13.47
C ARG A 106 -26.77 2.55 -12.39
N LYS A 107 -26.51 2.87 -11.13
CA LYS A 107 -27.29 2.37 -10.00
C LYS A 107 -28.37 3.37 -9.54
N TRP A 108 -28.52 4.45 -10.30
CA TRP A 108 -29.55 5.48 -10.24
C TRP A 108 -30.23 5.58 -11.60
#